data_AF-A0A284S4H3-F1
#
_entry.id   AF-A0A284S4H3-F1
#
_cell.length_a   1.000
_cell.length_b   1.000
_cell.length_c   1.000
_cell.angle_alpha   90.00
_cell.angle_beta   90.00
_cell.angle_gamma   90.00
#
_symmetry.space_group_name_H-M   'P 1'
#
loop_
_entity.id
_entity.type
_entity.pdbx_description
1 polymer ?
#
loop_
_entity_poly.entity_id
_entity_poly.type
_entity_poly.pdbx_seq_one_letter_code
_entity_poly.pdbx_strand_id
1 'polypeptide(L)'
;MEKFLQLGVITESLQPSFENKCNLFQHIDSLPTGPEWECDVFVLTGDEKDEDGKLRMEEVELWKQNPVECIRELMGNSHFAEHMKYAPEWAYTDKNGQSWAYSEMSTADWWWVTQKLLPKGATIAAVIVATNKMQLS
;
A
#
# COMPACT_ATOMS: atom_id res chain seq x y z
N MET A 1 23.32 -17.46 13.46
CA MET A 1 22.09 -16.88 14.07
C MET A 1 21.70 -17.65 15.34
N GLU A 2 21.71 -18.98 15.34
CA GLU A 2 21.39 -19.77 16.56
C GLU A 2 22.38 -19.55 17.73
N LYS A 3 23.69 -19.50 17.46
CA LYS A 3 24.69 -19.15 18.48
C LYS A 3 24.55 -17.73 19.04
N PHE A 4 23.89 -16.84 18.31
CA PHE A 4 23.65 -15.45 18.75
C PHE A 4 22.48 -15.39 19.73
N LEU A 5 21.39 -16.12 19.46
CA LEU A 5 20.23 -16.21 20.36
C LEU A 5 20.53 -16.90 21.70
N GLN A 6 21.63 -17.67 21.77
CA GLN A 6 22.11 -18.34 23.00
C GLN A 6 23.02 -17.47 23.88
N LEU A 7 23.34 -16.24 23.45
CA LEU A 7 24.15 -15.33 24.26
C LEU A 7 23.36 -14.89 25.51
N GLY A 8 23.97 -15.01 26.69
CA GLY A 8 23.34 -14.68 27.98
C GLY A 8 22.68 -13.30 28.03
N VAL A 9 23.31 -12.30 27.40
CA VAL A 9 22.78 -10.94 27.28
C VAL A 9 21.42 -10.92 26.56
N ILE A 10 21.23 -11.73 25.52
CA ILE A 10 19.99 -11.76 24.73
C ILE A 10 18.90 -12.54 25.47
N THR A 11 19.25 -13.68 26.07
CA THR A 11 18.30 -14.48 26.84
C THR A 11 17.81 -13.75 28.09
N GLU A 12 18.68 -13.00 28.79
CA GLU A 12 18.31 -12.29 30.01
C GLU A 12 17.64 -10.94 29.74
N SER A 13 18.07 -10.20 28.72
CA SER A 13 17.60 -8.83 28.47
C SER A 13 16.43 -8.73 27.49
N LEU A 14 16.38 -9.60 26.48
CA LEU A 14 15.39 -9.52 25.39
C LEU A 14 14.31 -10.61 25.45
N GLN A 15 14.56 -11.75 26.10
CA GLN A 15 13.63 -12.87 26.26
C GLN A 15 12.77 -13.13 25.00
N PRO A 16 13.39 -13.43 23.85
CA PRO A 16 12.68 -13.60 22.60
C PRO A 16 11.69 -14.77 22.67
N SER A 17 10.54 -14.64 22.01
CA SER A 17 9.50 -15.69 21.94
C SER A 17 9.87 -16.88 21.04
N PHE A 18 11.08 -16.88 20.46
CA PHE A 18 11.56 -17.86 19.49
C PHE A 18 12.97 -18.35 19.84
N GLU A 19 13.18 -19.66 19.73
CA GLU A 19 14.44 -20.31 20.12
C GLU A 19 15.47 -20.40 18.98
N ASN A 20 15.01 -20.33 17.74
CA ASN A 20 15.86 -20.46 16.56
C ASN A 20 15.28 -19.67 15.37
N LYS A 21 16.09 -19.60 14.31
CA LYS A 21 15.71 -18.91 13.06
C LYS A 21 14.40 -19.46 12.50
N CYS A 22 14.21 -20.78 12.50
CA CYS A 22 13.01 -21.40 11.95
C CYS A 22 11.74 -21.00 12.72
N ASN A 23 11.79 -20.95 14.05
CA ASN A 23 10.67 -20.54 14.88
C ASN A 23 10.32 -19.06 14.66
N LEU A 24 11.33 -18.20 14.48
CA LEU A 24 11.11 -16.81 14.08
C LEU A 24 10.37 -16.71 12.74
N PHE A 25 10.82 -17.42 11.70
CA PHE A 25 10.15 -17.39 10.40
C PHE A 25 8.73 -17.95 10.48
N GLN A 26 8.51 -19.03 11.23
CA GLN A 26 7.16 -19.55 11.47
C GLN A 26 6.25 -18.52 12.16
N HIS A 27 6.78 -17.78 13.13
CA HIS A 27 6.04 -16.68 13.76
C HIS A 27 5.72 -15.56 12.75
N ILE A 28 6.69 -15.15 11.93
CA ILE A 28 6.49 -14.14 10.87
C ILE A 28 5.44 -14.63 9.87
N ASP A 29 5.53 -15.87 9.41
CA ASP A 29 4.62 -16.47 8.42
C ASP A 29 3.21 -16.67 8.99
N SER A 30 3.06 -16.76 10.32
CA SER A 30 1.76 -16.84 11.00
C SER A 30 1.08 -15.48 11.20
N LEU A 31 1.78 -14.37 10.95
CA LEU A 31 1.15 -13.05 11.01
C LEU A 31 0.11 -12.96 9.89
N PRO A 32 -1.01 -12.23 10.12
CA PRO A 32 -1.97 -11.97 9.07
C PRO A 32 -1.24 -11.35 7.89
N THR A 33 -1.21 -12.09 6.79
CA THR A 33 -0.56 -11.67 5.56
C THR A 33 -1.57 -10.85 4.77
N GLY A 34 -1.08 -9.75 4.19
CA GLY A 34 -1.92 -8.92 3.33
C GLY A 34 -2.22 -9.57 1.99
N PRO A 35 -2.56 -8.81 0.94
CA PRO A 35 -2.96 -9.39 -0.33
C PRO A 35 -1.77 -10.08 -0.98
N GLU A 36 -2.02 -11.19 -1.66
CA GLU A 36 -0.95 -11.94 -2.32
C GLU A 36 -0.26 -11.11 -3.40
N TRP A 37 1.05 -11.33 -3.53
CA TRP A 37 1.84 -10.76 -4.61
C TRP A 37 1.69 -11.63 -5.86
N GLU A 38 1.37 -10.97 -6.97
CA GLU A 38 1.37 -11.53 -8.30
C GLU A 38 2.60 -11.04 -9.06
N CYS A 39 3.23 -11.93 -9.83
CA CYS A 39 4.34 -11.58 -10.72
C CYS A 39 3.93 -11.87 -12.16
N ASP A 40 3.81 -10.80 -12.95
CA ASP A 40 3.60 -10.89 -14.39
C ASP A 40 4.92 -10.62 -15.10
N VAL A 41 5.32 -11.53 -15.99
CA VAL A 41 6.48 -11.36 -16.85
C VAL A 41 6.02 -10.93 -18.22
N PHE A 42 6.58 -9.83 -18.75
CA PHE A 42 6.29 -9.37 -20.10
C PHE A 42 7.55 -8.89 -20.82
N VAL A 43 7.53 -9.05 -22.14
CA VAL A 43 8.60 -8.60 -23.03
C VAL A 43 8.26 -7.19 -23.52
N LEU A 44 9.04 -6.21 -23.11
CA LEU A 44 8.99 -4.85 -23.63
C LEU A 44 9.83 -4.75 -24.89
N THR A 45 9.30 -4.10 -25.91
CA THR A 45 10.09 -3.67 -27.07
C THR A 45 10.48 -2.22 -26.85
N GLY A 46 11.78 -1.97 -26.69
CA GLY A 46 12.35 -0.64 -26.54
C GLY A 46 12.40 0.13 -27.86
N ASP A 47 12.79 1.40 -27.76
CA ASP A 47 13.01 2.31 -28.88
C ASP A 47 14.45 2.29 -29.41
N GLU A 48 15.40 1.76 -28.62
CA GLU A 48 16.78 1.52 -29.06
C GLU A 48 16.88 0.33 -30.02
N LYS A 49 17.74 0.46 -31.02
CA LYS A 49 18.11 -0.62 -31.93
C LYS A 49 19.41 -1.26 -31.45
N ASP A 50 19.46 -2.58 -31.43
CA ASP A 50 20.70 -3.34 -31.23
C ASP A 50 21.58 -3.28 -32.50
N GLU A 51 22.77 -3.88 -32.42
CA GLU A 51 23.81 -3.85 -33.47
C GLU A 51 23.31 -4.37 -34.83
N ASP A 52 22.30 -5.24 -34.84
CA ASP A 52 21.65 -5.79 -36.03
C ASP A 52 20.50 -4.92 -36.60
N GLY A 53 20.26 -3.74 -36.03
CA GLY A 53 19.19 -2.82 -36.44
C GLY A 53 17.77 -3.24 -36.04
N LYS A 54 17.64 -4.31 -35.24
CA LYS A 54 16.38 -4.78 -34.63
C LYS A 54 16.12 -4.02 -33.34
N LEU A 55 14.84 -3.74 -33.03
CA LEU A 55 14.46 -3.12 -31.75
C LEU A 55 14.86 -4.03 -30.60
N ARG A 56 15.53 -3.45 -29.59
CA ARG A 56 15.92 -4.15 -28.37
C ARG A 56 14.67 -4.61 -27.63
N MET A 57 14.71 -5.85 -27.14
CA MET A 57 13.66 -6.42 -26.31
C MET A 57 14.20 -6.68 -24.91
N GLU A 58 13.45 -6.31 -23.89
CA GLU A 58 13.78 -6.54 -22.48
C GLU A 58 12.64 -7.33 -21.83
N GLU A 59 12.98 -8.39 -21.12
CA GLU A 59 12.03 -9.12 -20.28
C GLU A 59 11.97 -8.43 -18.93
N VAL A 60 10.77 -8.02 -18.51
CA VAL A 60 10.55 -7.29 -17.26
C VAL A 60 9.55 -8.04 -16.40
N GLU A 61 9.87 -8.15 -15.12
CA GLU A 61 8.98 -8.66 -14.08
C GLU A 61 8.20 -7.51 -13.43
N LEU A 62 6.88 -7.59 -13.43
CA LEU A 62 6.01 -6.70 -12.67
C LEU A 62 5.43 -7.44 -11.48
N TRP A 63 5.92 -7.05 -10.31
CA TRP A 63 5.35 -7.45 -9.03
C TRP A 63 4.22 -6.49 -8.64
N LYS A 64 3.02 -7.02 -8.46
CA LYS A 64 1.83 -6.24 -8.10
C LYS A 64 1.00 -6.98 -7.05
N GLN A 65 0.18 -6.24 -6.32
CA GLN A 65 -0.87 -6.79 -5.47
C GLN A 65 -2.22 -6.37 -6.04
N ASN A 66 -3.26 -7.16 -5.78
CA ASN A 66 -4.62 -6.76 -6.16
C ASN A 66 -5.02 -5.49 -5.39
N PRO A 67 -5.21 -4.34 -6.08
CA PRO A 67 -5.45 -3.07 -5.40
C PRO A 67 -6.76 -3.06 -4.61
N VAL A 68 -7.77 -3.83 -5.05
CA VAL A 68 -9.06 -3.91 -4.35
C VAL A 68 -8.89 -4.62 -3.01
N GLU A 69 -8.08 -5.68 -2.98
CA GLU A 69 -7.77 -6.39 -1.73
C GLU A 69 -6.92 -5.52 -0.79
N CYS A 70 -5.92 -4.79 -1.32
CA CYS A 70 -5.14 -3.83 -0.54
C CYS A 70 -6.03 -2.76 0.12
N ILE A 71 -6.96 -2.19 -0.64
CA ILE A 71 -7.89 -1.17 -0.13
C ILE A 71 -8.80 -1.78 0.92
N ARG A 72 -9.31 -3.01 0.71
CA ARG A 72 -10.18 -3.68 1.68
C ARG A 72 -9.47 -3.93 3.01
N GLU A 73 -8.23 -4.36 2.97
CA GLU A 73 -7.42 -4.56 4.18
C GLU A 73 -7.16 -3.24 4.91
N LEU A 74 -6.74 -2.20 4.18
CA LEU A 74 -6.50 -0.87 4.76
C LEU A 74 -7.76 -0.31 5.42
N MET A 75 -8.91 -0.41 4.74
CA MET A 75 -10.18 0.07 5.27
C MET A 75 -10.74 -0.83 6.39
N GLY A 76 -10.39 -2.12 6.40
CA GLY A 76 -10.77 -3.06 7.45
C GLY A 76 -9.94 -2.92 8.73
N ASN A 77 -8.79 -2.24 8.67
CA ASN A 77 -7.91 -2.09 9.81
C ASN A 77 -8.42 -1.00 10.76
N SER A 78 -8.81 -1.42 11.96
CA SER A 78 -9.37 -0.54 13.01
C SER A 78 -8.40 0.55 13.46
N HIS A 79 -7.09 0.37 13.27
CA HIS A 79 -6.10 1.39 13.61
C HIS A 79 -6.28 2.68 12.80
N PHE A 80 -6.87 2.60 11.61
CA PHE A 80 -7.14 3.76 10.75
C PHE A 80 -8.55 4.31 10.88
N ALA A 81 -9.41 3.70 11.70
CA ALA A 81 -10.83 4.06 11.79
C ALA A 81 -11.05 5.54 12.12
N GLU A 82 -10.23 6.12 13.00
CA GLU A 82 -10.33 7.52 13.40
C GLU A 82 -9.76 8.50 12.35
N HIS A 83 -8.98 7.99 11.39
CA HIS A 83 -8.33 8.79 10.35
C HIS A 83 -9.07 8.72 9.00
N MET A 84 -10.03 7.81 8.84
CA MET A 84 -10.80 7.67 7.62
C MET A 84 -11.96 8.67 7.54
N LYS A 85 -12.19 9.18 6.32
CA LYS A 85 -13.33 10.03 5.98
C LYS A 85 -14.28 9.28 5.06
N TYR A 86 -15.55 9.20 5.45
CA TYR A 86 -16.61 8.48 4.72
C TYR A 86 -17.72 9.40 4.18
N ALA A 87 -17.49 10.71 4.25
CA ALA A 87 -18.41 11.71 3.75
C ALA A 87 -17.62 12.96 3.38
N PRO A 88 -18.11 13.73 2.38
CA PRO A 88 -17.54 15.02 2.10
C PRO A 88 -17.80 15.98 3.27
N GLU A 89 -16.86 16.89 3.51
CA GLU A 89 -16.91 17.84 4.63
C GLU A 89 -16.61 19.27 4.14
N TRP A 90 -17.17 20.26 4.82
CA TRP A 90 -16.86 21.65 4.56
C TRP A 90 -15.76 22.10 5.52
N ALA A 91 -14.66 22.62 4.97
CA ALA A 91 -13.58 23.20 5.76
C ALA A 91 -13.46 24.69 5.44
N TYR A 92 -13.58 25.54 6.45
CA TYR A 92 -13.50 26.99 6.29
C TYR A 92 -12.28 27.54 7.02
N THR A 93 -11.60 28.53 6.42
CA THR A 93 -10.47 29.22 7.05
C THR A 93 -10.90 30.39 7.93
N ASP A 94 -12.16 30.80 7.84
CA ASP A 94 -12.74 31.88 8.64
C ASP A 94 -13.98 31.44 9.42
N LYS A 95 -14.29 32.19 10.48
CA LYS A 95 -15.46 31.94 11.35
C LYS A 95 -16.80 32.24 10.67
N ASN A 96 -16.77 32.93 9.53
CA ASN A 96 -17.96 33.38 8.81
C ASN A 96 -18.36 32.41 7.68
N GLY A 97 -17.57 31.36 7.43
CA GLY A 97 -17.78 30.39 6.37
C GLY A 97 -17.65 30.95 4.96
N GLN A 98 -16.94 32.07 4.77
CA GLN A 98 -16.85 32.74 3.45
C GLN A 98 -15.67 32.22 2.62
N SER A 99 -14.59 31.83 3.28
CA SER A 99 -13.35 31.37 2.65
C SER A 99 -13.18 29.87 2.85
N TRP A 100 -13.23 29.11 1.76
CA TRP A 100 -13.11 27.65 1.76
C TRP A 100 -11.63 27.23 1.75
N ALA A 101 -11.24 26.33 2.67
CA ALA A 101 -10.02 25.55 2.60
C ALA A 101 -10.19 24.24 1.82
N TYR A 102 -9.44 24.09 0.73
CA TYR A 102 -9.21 22.78 0.10
C TYR A 102 -7.90 22.21 0.62
N SER A 103 -7.97 21.11 1.37
CA SER A 103 -6.78 20.43 1.91
C SER A 103 -6.79 18.94 1.61
N GLU A 104 -7.95 18.31 1.75
CA GLU A 104 -8.15 16.88 1.55
C GLU A 104 -9.17 16.61 0.46
N MET A 105 -9.18 15.39 -0.10
CA MET A 105 -10.21 15.01 -1.08
C MET A 105 -11.63 15.18 -0.51
N SER A 106 -11.84 14.87 0.79
CA SER A 106 -13.14 15.02 1.48
C SER A 106 -13.62 16.47 1.51
N THR A 107 -12.70 17.43 1.46
CA THR A 107 -13.00 18.86 1.48
C THR A 107 -13.26 19.46 0.10
N ALA A 108 -13.16 18.67 -0.97
CA ALA A 108 -13.32 19.16 -2.33
C ALA A 108 -14.77 19.05 -2.84
N ASP A 109 -15.18 20.03 -3.66
CA ASP A 109 -16.45 20.03 -4.40
C ASP A 109 -16.69 18.71 -5.16
N TRP A 110 -15.62 18.15 -5.73
CA TRP A 110 -15.69 16.93 -6.52
C TRP A 110 -16.27 15.75 -5.73
N TRP A 111 -15.93 15.61 -4.44
CA TRP A 111 -16.48 14.53 -3.61
C TRP A 111 -17.98 14.72 -3.40
N TRP A 112 -18.44 15.96 -3.13
CA TRP A 112 -19.87 16.27 -3.01
C TRP A 112 -20.67 15.90 -4.25
N VAL A 113 -20.16 16.24 -5.43
CA VAL A 113 -20.81 15.93 -6.69
C VAL A 113 -20.83 14.42 -6.93
N THR A 114 -19.70 13.76 -6.76
CA THR A 114 -19.55 12.33 -7.05
C THR A 114 -20.33 11.46 -6.07
N GLN A 115 -20.38 11.84 -4.79
CA GLN A 115 -21.11 11.10 -3.74
C GLN A 115 -22.62 11.06 -4.00
N LYS A 116 -23.19 12.09 -4.67
CA LYS A 116 -24.60 12.13 -5.06
C LYS A 116 -24.95 11.16 -6.19
N LEU A 117 -23.95 10.71 -6.96
CA LEU A 117 -24.14 9.75 -8.05
C LEU A 117 -24.14 8.29 -7.54
N LEU A 118 -23.68 8.07 -6.30
CA LEU A 118 -23.57 6.74 -5.72
C LEU A 118 -24.90 6.26 -5.10
N PRO A 119 -25.15 4.94 -5.10
CA PRO A 119 -26.34 4.39 -4.45
C PRO A 119 -26.30 4.61 -2.94
N LYS A 120 -27.48 4.55 -2.31
CA LYS A 120 -27.60 4.66 -0.86
C LYS A 120 -26.77 3.57 -0.17
N GLY A 121 -25.91 3.97 0.75
CA GLY A 121 -25.01 3.07 1.50
C GLY A 121 -23.62 2.93 0.90
N ALA A 122 -23.33 3.52 -0.27
CA ALA A 122 -21.97 3.60 -0.81
C ALA A 122 -21.31 4.94 -0.47
N THR A 123 -19.98 4.94 -0.34
CA THR A 123 -19.14 6.12 -0.17
C THR A 123 -17.95 6.06 -1.11
N ILE A 124 -17.41 7.22 -1.44
CA ILE A 124 -16.10 7.33 -2.10
C ILE A 124 -15.01 6.97 -1.09
N ALA A 125 -13.98 6.28 -1.56
CA ALA A 125 -12.73 6.08 -0.83
C ALA A 125 -11.60 6.74 -1.63
N ALA A 126 -10.90 7.68 -1.00
CA ALA A 126 -9.72 8.32 -1.56
C ALA A 126 -8.52 7.37 -1.45
N VAL A 127 -7.91 7.02 -2.58
CA VAL A 127 -6.78 6.08 -2.63
C VAL A 127 -5.65 6.67 -3.47
N ILE A 128 -4.43 6.63 -2.94
CA ILE A 128 -3.21 6.97 -3.67
C ILE A 128 -2.51 5.68 -4.02
N VAL A 129 -2.29 5.45 -5.31
CA VAL A 129 -1.53 4.29 -5.80
C VAL A 129 -0.14 4.76 -6.20
N ALA A 130 0.87 4.17 -5.59
CA ALA A 130 2.26 4.42 -5.94
C ALA A 130 2.83 3.22 -6.71
N THR A 131 3.47 3.49 -7.84
CA THR A 131 4.19 2.48 -8.62
C THR A 131 5.68 2.76 -8.50
N ASN A 132 6.47 1.78 -8.07
CA ASN A 132 7.92 1.90 -8.03
C ASN A 132 8.55 1.16 -9.22
N LYS A 133 9.48 1.82 -9.92
CA LYS A 133 10.29 1.17 -10.96
C LYS A 133 11.53 0.57 -10.30
N MET A 134 11.56 -0.74 -10.16
CA MET A 134 12.75 -1.49 -9.74
C MET A 134 13.39 -2.07 -11.00
N GLN A 135 14.48 -1.48 -11.49
CA GLN A 135 15.32 -2.16 -12.48
C GLN A 135 16.32 -3.01 -11.69
N LEU A 136 16.07 -4.33 -11.65
CA LEU A 136 17.06 -5.30 -11.19
C LEU A 136 18.00 -5.54 -12.37
N SER A 137 19.11 -4.79 -12.41
CA SER A 137 20.20 -4.96 -13.38
C SER A 137 20.99 -6.23 -13.12
#